data_AF-A0A2G9TNV4-F1
#
_entry.id   AF-A0A2G9TNV4-F1
#
_cell.length_a   1.000
_cell.length_b   1.000
_cell.length_c   1.000
_cell.angle_alpha   90.00
_cell.angle_beta   90.00
_cell.angle_gamma   90.00
#
_symmetry.space_group_name_H-M   'P 1'
#
loop_
_entity.id
_entity.type
_entity.pdbx_description
1 polymer ?
#
loop_
_entity_poly.entity_id
_entity_poly.type
_entity_poly.pdbx_seq_one_letter_code
_entity_poly.pdbx_strand_id
1 'polypeptide(L)'
;MVTLNGGGPGGQDNVVRQFTRAIDLHSGYSETVRGNEDMALLYLPKPIDCKTHYGPKVARLPPVPANKIPPFFAPPKNPITDKELEGAVCVATGWGLTRHGTYSDTPQSIYLRVRRENSDDLFGFPINKASKACKGDSGSPVYCYIRGIKLL
;
A
#
# COMPACT_ATOMS: atom_id res chain seq x y z
N MET A 1 7.38 -18.62 -3.29
CA MET A 1 6.49 -18.80 -4.48
C MET A 1 5.19 -18.11 -4.15
N VAL A 2 4.84 -17.00 -4.81
CA VAL A 2 3.61 -16.25 -4.52
C VAL A 2 2.62 -16.52 -5.65
N THR A 3 1.43 -16.99 -5.29
CA THR A 3 0.33 -17.29 -6.21
C THR A 3 -0.74 -16.21 -6.04
N LEU A 4 -1.06 -15.49 -7.11
CA LEU A 4 -2.19 -14.54 -7.13
C LEU A 4 -3.30 -15.15 -7.98
N ASN A 5 -4.44 -15.47 -7.35
CA ASN A 5 -5.61 -16.02 -8.04
C ASN A 5 -6.52 -14.87 -8.51
N GLY A 6 -6.67 -14.70 -9.81
CA GLY A 6 -7.67 -13.82 -10.40
C GLY A 6 -8.94 -14.61 -10.72
N GLY A 7 -9.94 -14.56 -9.84
CA GLY A 7 -11.23 -15.23 -10.06
C GLY A 7 -12.22 -14.33 -10.79
N GLY A 8 -12.50 -14.64 -12.06
CA GLY A 8 -13.66 -14.15 -12.81
C GLY A 8 -14.58 -15.33 -13.19
N PRO A 9 -15.90 -15.14 -13.30
CA PRO A 9 -16.85 -16.23 -13.51
C PRO A 9 -16.86 -16.63 -14.99
N GLY A 10 -16.06 -17.65 -15.30
CA GLY A 10 -15.94 -18.21 -16.64
C GLY A 10 -14.73 -19.11 -16.65
N GLY A 11 -14.92 -20.35 -16.19
CA GLY A 11 -13.84 -21.32 -16.08
C GLY A 11 -13.15 -21.55 -17.41
N GLN A 12 -11.91 -21.08 -17.55
CA GLN A 12 -10.77 -21.86 -17.99
C GLN A 12 -9.47 -21.05 -17.82
N ASP A 13 -8.44 -21.81 -17.42
CA ASP A 13 -7.05 -21.44 -17.18
C ASP A 13 -6.72 -20.65 -15.90
N ASN A 14 -6.58 -21.39 -14.80
CA ASN A 14 -5.71 -21.03 -13.68
C ASN A 14 -4.25 -20.95 -14.19
N VAL A 15 -3.90 -19.88 -14.89
CA VAL A 15 -2.51 -19.60 -15.27
C VAL A 15 -1.76 -19.19 -14.01
N VAL A 16 -1.17 -20.17 -13.34
CA VAL A 16 -0.18 -19.94 -12.28
C VAL A 16 1.03 -19.30 -12.94
N ARG A 17 1.14 -17.96 -12.85
CA ARG A 17 2.30 -17.25 -13.38
C ARG A 17 3.48 -17.49 -12.43
N GLN A 18 4.41 -18.34 -12.87
CA GLN A 18 5.64 -18.63 -12.15
C GLN A 18 6.70 -17.60 -12.53
N PHE A 19 7.35 -17.00 -11.54
CA PHE A 19 8.31 -15.92 -11.76
C PHE A 19 9.69 -16.27 -11.18
N THR A 20 10.75 -16.06 -11.96
CA THR A 20 12.14 -16.39 -11.57
C THR A 20 12.94 -15.22 -10.97
N ARG A 21 12.47 -13.97 -11.09
CA ARG A 21 12.93 -12.78 -10.33
C ARG A 21 11.79 -11.75 -10.17
N ALA A 22 10.67 -12.14 -9.56
CA ALA A 22 9.52 -11.24 -9.40
C ALA A 22 9.51 -10.43 -8.11
N ILE A 23 10.31 -10.78 -7.11
CA ILE A 23 10.15 -10.21 -5.77
C ILE A 23 11.52 -9.81 -5.24
N ASP A 24 11.64 -8.56 -4.83
CA ASP A 24 12.77 -8.05 -4.07
C ASP A 24 12.28 -7.71 -2.66
N LEU A 25 12.83 -8.38 -1.66
CA LEU A 25 12.49 -8.18 -0.26
C LEU A 25 13.47 -7.16 0.32
N HIS A 26 12.97 -6.22 1.11
CA HIS A 26 13.85 -5.25 1.75
C HIS A 26 14.91 -5.95 2.59
N SER A 27 16.18 -5.56 2.46
CA SER A 27 17.30 -6.24 3.13
C SER A 27 17.23 -6.17 4.66
N GLY A 28 16.47 -5.21 5.20
CA GLY A 28 16.20 -5.08 6.63
C GLY A 28 15.03 -5.94 7.15
N TYR A 29 14.31 -6.63 6.27
CA TYR A 29 13.17 -7.47 6.66
C TYR A 29 13.61 -8.61 7.58
N SER A 30 12.82 -8.84 8.63
CA SER A 30 13.01 -9.98 9.53
C SER A 30 11.66 -10.54 9.98
N GLU A 31 11.46 -11.85 9.82
CA GLU A 31 10.25 -12.53 10.31
C GLU A 31 10.14 -12.50 11.84
N THR A 32 11.26 -12.34 12.54
CA THR A 32 11.30 -12.33 14.01
C THR A 32 11.04 -10.95 14.61
N VAL A 33 11.18 -9.88 13.81
CA VAL A 33 10.98 -8.50 14.24
C VAL A 33 9.73 -7.94 13.55
N ARG A 34 8.63 -7.89 14.30
CA ARG A 34 7.35 -7.46 13.76
C ARG A 34 7.41 -6.02 13.23
N GLY A 35 7.06 -5.84 11.96
CA GLY A 35 6.79 -4.54 11.35
C GLY A 35 8.02 -3.71 10.98
N ASN A 36 9.24 -4.23 11.21
CA ASN A 36 10.44 -3.52 10.80
C ASN A 36 10.74 -3.78 9.32
N GLU A 37 10.76 -2.72 8.52
CA GLU A 37 11.06 -2.76 7.08
C GLU A 37 10.27 -3.84 6.32
N ASP A 38 8.99 -4.03 6.69
CA ASP A 38 8.06 -5.01 6.11
C ASP A 38 7.56 -4.58 4.73
N MET A 39 8.48 -4.57 3.77
CA MET A 39 8.22 -4.17 2.40
C MET A 39 8.87 -5.08 1.37
N ALA A 40 8.20 -5.22 0.23
CA ALA A 40 8.69 -5.94 -0.92
C ALA A 40 8.32 -5.21 -2.21
N LEU A 41 9.18 -5.30 -3.22
CA LEU A 41 8.89 -4.84 -4.57
C LEU A 41 8.55 -6.03 -5.45
N LEU A 42 7.46 -5.90 -6.23
CA LEU A 42 7.06 -6.91 -7.20
C LEU A 42 7.30 -6.40 -8.62
N TYR A 43 8.10 -7.12 -9.39
CA TYR A 43 8.38 -6.83 -10.79
C TYR A 43 7.43 -7.59 -11.70
N LEU A 44 6.71 -6.85 -12.52
CA LEU A 44 5.80 -7.43 -13.50
C LEU A 44 6.57 -7.86 -14.76
N PRO A 45 6.23 -9.00 -15.38
CA PRO A 45 6.93 -9.52 -16.54
C PRO A 45 6.65 -8.69 -17.80
N LYS A 46 5.54 -7.94 -17.79
CA LYS A 46 5.13 -7.01 -18.83
C LYS A 46 4.54 -5.76 -18.17
N PRO A 47 4.76 -4.56 -18.74
CA PRO A 47 4.08 -3.36 -18.29
C PRO A 47 2.56 -3.53 -18.29
N ILE A 48 1.86 -2.84 -17.38
CA ILE A 48 0.40 -2.75 -17.41
C ILE A 48 0.00 -1.49 -18.15
N ASP A 49 -0.91 -1.63 -19.12
CA ASP A 49 -1.50 -0.50 -19.81
C ASP A 49 -2.47 0.25 -18.89
N CYS A 50 -2.12 1.50 -18.57
CA CYS A 50 -2.97 2.39 -17.80
C CYS A 50 -3.96 3.08 -18.74
N LYS A 51 -5.27 2.82 -18.59
CA LYS A 51 -6.31 3.50 -19.38
C LYS A 51 -7.08 4.48 -18.51
N THR A 52 -7.55 5.57 -19.11
CA THR A 52 -8.08 6.75 -18.39
C THR A 52 -9.32 6.45 -17.54
N HIS A 53 -10.17 5.53 -18.00
CA HIS A 53 -11.48 5.25 -17.38
C HIS A 53 -11.58 3.87 -16.75
N TYR A 54 -10.64 2.97 -17.05
CA TYR A 54 -10.65 1.58 -16.59
C TYR A 54 -9.22 1.06 -16.52
N GLY A 55 -8.90 0.28 -15.49
CA GLY A 55 -7.55 -0.23 -15.27
C GLY A 55 -6.88 0.32 -14.01
N PRO A 56 -5.60 -0.05 -13.76
CA PRO A 56 -4.93 0.30 -12.52
C PRO A 56 -4.76 1.82 -12.40
N LYS A 57 -5.12 2.36 -11.24
CA LYS A 57 -4.78 3.72 -10.86
C LYS A 57 -3.49 3.69 -10.05
N VAL A 58 -2.47 4.37 -10.57
CA VAL A 58 -1.17 4.47 -9.90
C VAL A 58 -1.25 5.55 -8.81
N ALA A 59 -0.82 5.20 -7.59
CA ALA A 59 -0.55 6.18 -6.55
C ALA A 59 0.87 6.72 -6.72
N ARG A 60 1.08 8.00 -6.42
CA ARG A 60 2.43 8.56 -6.43
C ARG A 60 3.12 8.20 -5.13
N LEU A 61 4.41 7.90 -5.18
CA LEU A 61 5.22 7.82 -3.97
C LEU A 61 5.35 9.21 -3.35
N PRO A 62 5.35 9.32 -2.02
CA PRO A 62 5.58 10.59 -1.35
C PRO A 62 6.99 11.10 -1.69
N PRO A 63 7.18 12.43 -1.79
CA PRO A 63 8.52 12.99 -1.94
C PRO A 63 9.39 12.59 -0.75
N VAL A 64 10.63 12.20 -1.03
CA VAL A 64 11.61 11.79 -0.01
C VAL A 64 11.80 12.93 0.99
N PRO A 65 11.76 12.67 2.32
CA PRO A 65 12.11 13.66 3.32
C PRO A 65 13.48 14.28 3.04
N ALA A 66 13.60 15.61 3.14
CA ALA A 66 14.80 16.35 2.73
C ALA A 66 16.11 15.86 3.39
N ASN A 67 16.01 15.28 4.58
CA ASN A 67 17.10 14.71 5.37
C ASN A 67 17.55 13.31 4.94
N LYS A 68 16.81 12.61 4.07
CA LYS A 68 17.14 11.25 3.57
C LYS A 68 17.49 11.26 2.08
N ILE A 69 17.79 12.42 1.50
CA ILE A 69 18.07 12.57 0.07
C ILE A 69 19.56 12.33 -0.16
N PRO A 70 19.94 11.33 -0.97
CA PRO A 70 21.33 11.17 -1.37
C PRO A 70 21.82 12.46 -2.04
N PRO A 71 23.08 12.90 -1.82
CA PRO A 71 23.58 14.20 -2.25
C PRO A 71 23.49 14.44 -3.77
N PHE A 72 23.24 13.39 -4.56
CA PHE A 72 23.08 13.43 -6.00
C PHE A 72 21.65 13.76 -6.47
N PHE A 73 20.66 13.74 -5.58
CA PHE A 73 19.29 14.11 -5.90
C PHE A 73 19.01 15.54 -5.45
N ALA A 74 18.37 16.33 -6.32
CA ALA A 74 17.89 17.64 -5.94
C ALA A 74 16.84 17.50 -4.82
N PRO A 75 16.90 18.34 -3.77
CA PRO A 75 15.88 18.32 -2.73
C PRO A 75 14.49 18.58 -3.34
N PRO A 76 13.42 17.96 -2.81
CA PRO A 76 12.08 18.18 -3.28
C PRO A 76 11.76 19.65 -3.11
N LYS A 77 11.32 20.28 -4.20
CA LYS A 77 10.96 21.71 -4.19
C LYS A 77 9.84 22.02 -3.17
N ASN A 78 9.03 21.02 -2.81
CA ASN A 78 7.92 21.14 -1.86
C ASN A 78 7.69 19.81 -1.12
N PRO A 79 8.43 19.52 -0.02
CA PRO A 79 8.21 18.32 0.77
C PRO A 79 6.81 18.33 1.40
N ILE A 80 6.32 17.14 1.74
CA ILE A 80 5.10 16.97 2.54
C ILE A 80 5.49 17.15 4.00
N THR A 81 4.77 18.02 4.70
CA THR A 81 4.99 18.24 6.13
C THR A 81 4.23 17.21 6.95
N ASP A 82 4.70 16.92 8.17
CA ASP A 82 3.98 16.03 9.09
C ASP A 82 2.58 16.55 9.40
N LYS A 83 2.42 17.87 9.54
CA LYS A 83 1.10 18.51 9.71
C LYS A 83 0.14 18.21 8.55
N GLU A 84 0.63 18.18 7.32
CA GLU A 84 -0.20 17.82 6.15
C GLU A 84 -0.55 16.34 6.14
N LEU A 85 0.39 15.48 6.54
CA LEU A 85 0.15 14.04 6.65
C LEU A 85 -0.89 13.71 7.74
N GLU A 86 -0.76 14.34 8.91
CA GLU A 86 -1.70 14.17 10.03
C GLU A 86 -3.09 14.76 9.74
N GLY A 87 -3.12 15.87 8.99
CA GLY A 87 -4.34 16.50 8.52
C GLY A 87 -5.02 15.76 7.35
N ALA A 88 -4.32 14.86 6.68
CA ALA A 88 -4.83 14.13 5.53
C ALA A 88 -5.92 13.13 5.92
N VAL A 89 -6.83 12.86 4.99
CA VAL A 89 -7.72 11.70 5.05
C VAL A 89 -7.07 10.61 4.22
N CYS A 90 -6.77 9.50 4.88
CA CYS A 90 -6.18 8.33 4.26
C CYS A 90 -7.20 7.20 4.17
N VAL A 91 -6.99 6.29 3.23
CA VAL A 91 -7.87 5.15 2.98
C VAL A 91 -7.03 3.90 2.89
N ALA A 92 -7.43 2.87 3.62
CA ALA A 92 -6.97 1.51 3.39
C ALA A 92 -8.11 0.72 2.73
N THR A 93 -7.77 -0.09 1.73
CA THR A 93 -8.75 -0.89 0.98
C THR A 93 -8.26 -2.33 0.85
N GLY A 94 -9.15 -3.30 0.97
CA GLY A 94 -8.80 -4.72 0.81
C GLY A 94 -10.02 -5.65 0.84
N TRP A 95 -9.76 -6.95 0.77
CA TRP A 95 -10.77 -8.04 0.75
C TRP A 95 -10.71 -8.94 1.99
N GLY A 96 -10.01 -8.48 3.02
CA GLY A 96 -9.73 -9.22 4.23
C GLY A 96 -10.95 -9.59 5.06
N LEU A 97 -10.66 -10.15 6.22
CA LEU A 97 -11.65 -10.66 7.15
C LEU A 97 -12.56 -9.53 7.65
N THR A 98 -13.87 -9.69 7.46
CA THR A 98 -14.89 -8.75 7.94
C THR A 98 -15.23 -9.00 9.40
N ARG A 99 -16.03 -8.11 9.98
CA ARG A 99 -16.55 -8.24 11.36
C ARG A 99 -17.35 -9.53 11.59
N HIS A 100 -17.86 -10.14 10.53
CA HIS A 100 -18.63 -11.39 10.59
C HIS A 100 -17.74 -12.64 10.53
N GLY A 101 -16.41 -12.49 10.50
CA GLY A 101 -15.48 -13.63 10.43
C GLY A 101 -15.40 -14.27 9.04
N THR A 102 -15.95 -13.62 8.01
CA THR A 102 -15.89 -14.05 6.61
C THR A 102 -15.07 -13.06 5.80
N TYR A 103 -14.38 -13.55 4.76
CA TYR A 103 -13.73 -12.68 3.78
C TYR A 103 -14.78 -11.95 2.94
N SER A 104 -14.42 -10.75 2.49
CA SER A 104 -15.34 -9.95 1.70
C SER A 104 -15.24 -10.31 0.22
N ASP A 105 -16.38 -10.50 -0.45
CA ASP A 105 -16.43 -10.70 -1.91
C ASP A 105 -16.18 -9.39 -2.70
N THR A 106 -16.29 -8.25 -2.02
CA THR A 106 -16.09 -6.92 -2.60
C THR A 106 -15.04 -6.13 -1.83
N PRO A 107 -14.26 -5.25 -2.47
CA PRO A 107 -13.25 -4.47 -1.75
C PRO A 107 -13.93 -3.57 -0.71
N GLN A 108 -13.52 -3.71 0.54
CA GLN A 108 -13.93 -2.87 1.65
C GLN A 108 -12.93 -1.74 1.83
N SER A 109 -13.39 -0.58 2.30
CA SER A 109 -12.53 0.56 2.57
C SER A 109 -12.78 1.12 3.96
N ILE A 110 -11.70 1.52 4.63
CA ILE A 110 -11.75 2.22 5.91
C ILE A 110 -10.99 3.53 5.81
N TYR A 111 -11.50 4.55 6.51
CA TYR A 111 -10.86 5.86 6.57
C TYR A 111 -9.97 5.96 7.80
N LEU A 112 -8.75 6.44 7.58
CA LEU A 112 -7.68 6.51 8.56
C LEU A 112 -7.16 7.95 8.70
N ARG A 113 -6.62 8.26 9.88
CA ARG A 113 -5.63 9.32 10.10
C ARG A 113 -4.27 8.66 10.26
N VAL A 114 -3.24 9.22 9.63
CA VAL A 114 -1.87 8.75 9.80
C VAL A 114 -1.13 9.71 10.72
N ARG A 115 -0.34 9.19 11.66
CA ARG A 115 0.51 9.99 12.55
C ARG A 115 1.86 9.33 12.70
N ARG A 116 2.90 10.12 12.96
CA ARG A 116 4.18 9.55 13.39
C ARG A 116 4.10 9.17 14.86
N GLU A 117 4.63 8.00 15.19
CA GLU A 117 4.85 7.57 16.56
C GLU A 117 6.33 7.14 16.65
N ASN A 118 7.06 7.63 17.66
CA ASN A 118 8.49 7.33 17.87
C ASN A 118 9.39 7.57 16.64
N SER A 119 9.87 8.80 16.50
CA SER A 119 10.87 9.38 15.56
C SER A 119 10.86 9.03 14.07
N ASP A 120 10.37 7.89 13.59
CA ASP A 120 10.40 7.52 12.17
C ASP A 120 9.17 6.73 11.68
N ASP A 121 8.44 6.02 12.55
CA ASP A 121 7.35 5.14 12.12
C ASP A 121 6.03 5.87 11.90
N LEU A 122 5.28 5.46 10.87
CA LEU A 122 3.96 5.98 10.54
C LEU A 122 2.86 4.97 10.88
N PHE A 123 1.91 5.38 11.71
CA PHE A 123 0.79 4.54 12.13
C PHE A 123 -0.54 5.10 11.64
N GLY A 124 -1.36 4.21 11.09
CA GLY A 124 -2.73 4.50 10.67
C GLY A 124 -3.74 4.21 11.78
N PHE A 125 -4.51 5.22 12.17
CA PHE A 125 -5.58 5.12 13.17
C PHE A 125 -6.93 5.28 12.50
N PRO A 126 -7.90 4.38 12.73
CA PRO A 126 -9.21 4.49 12.11
C PRO A 126 -9.98 5.70 12.64
N ILE A 127 -10.55 6.49 11.72
CA ILE A 127 -11.40 7.64 12.09
C ILE A 127 -12.63 7.14 12.85
N ASN A 128 -13.22 6.04 12.39
CA ASN A 128 -14.29 5.34 13.10
C ASN A 128 -13.69 4.21 13.96
N LYS A 129 -13.81 4.31 15.29
CA LYS A 129 -13.28 3.31 16.23
C LYS A 129 -13.84 1.89 16.05
N ALA A 130 -15.01 1.76 15.43
CA ALA A 130 -15.60 0.45 15.11
C ALA A 130 -14.98 -0.21 13.86
N SER A 131 -14.16 0.52 13.09
CA SER A 131 -13.50 0.04 11.87
C SER A 131 -12.05 -0.37 12.17
N LYS A 132 -11.60 -1.48 11.61
CA LYS A 132 -10.23 -1.99 11.73
C LYS A 132 -9.79 -2.65 10.43
N ALA A 133 -8.53 -2.49 10.05
CA ALA A 133 -7.90 -3.39 9.09
C ALA A 133 -7.72 -4.76 9.73
N CYS A 134 -7.82 -5.84 8.95
CA CYS A 134 -7.77 -7.20 9.49
C CYS A 134 -6.91 -8.14 8.64
N LYS A 135 -6.87 -9.42 9.05
CA LYS A 135 -6.15 -10.48 8.33
C LYS A 135 -6.68 -10.60 6.90
N GLY A 136 -5.77 -10.82 5.95
CA GLY A 136 -6.10 -10.92 4.52
C GLY A 136 -5.86 -9.63 3.74
N ASP A 137 -5.61 -8.51 4.41
CA ASP A 137 -5.28 -7.22 3.77
C ASP A 137 -3.78 -6.92 3.75
N SER A 138 -2.91 -7.86 4.15
CA SER A 138 -1.45 -7.61 4.25
C SER A 138 -0.85 -7.21 2.90
N GLY A 139 -0.08 -6.12 2.88
CA GLY A 139 0.48 -5.55 1.65
C GLY A 139 -0.51 -4.69 0.84
N SER A 140 -1.76 -4.55 1.28
CA SER A 140 -2.72 -3.66 0.64
C SER A 140 -2.32 -2.20 0.82
N PRO A 141 -2.58 -1.33 -0.17
CA PRO A 141 -2.15 0.05 -0.09
C PRO A 141 -2.97 0.82 0.95
N VAL A 142 -2.27 1.60 1.76
CA VAL A 142 -2.82 2.80 2.38
C VAL A 142 -2.53 3.95 1.44
N TYR A 143 -3.47 4.84 1.18
CA TYR A 143 -3.19 6.05 0.41
C TYR A 143 -3.83 7.27 1.05
N CYS A 144 -3.17 8.42 0.94
CA CYS A 144 -3.63 9.69 1.48
C CYS A 144 -3.87 10.70 0.35
N TYR A 145 -4.89 11.55 0.52
CA TYR A 145 -5.08 12.71 -0.34
C TYR A 145 -4.46 13.95 0.29
N ILE A 146 -3.36 14.43 -0.30
CA ILE A 146 -2.64 15.61 0.17
C ILE A 146 -2.52 16.58 -1.00
N ARG A 147 -2.98 17.83 -0.80
CA ARG A 147 -3.05 18.87 -1.86
C ARG A 147 -3.76 18.39 -3.14
N GLY A 148 -4.79 17.55 -2.99
CA GLY A 148 -5.55 16.96 -4.12
C GLY A 148 -4.84 15.81 -4.85
N ILE A 149 -3.68 15.36 -4.38
CA ILE A 149 -2.90 14.28 -4.99
C ILE A 149 -3.06 13.00 -4.16
N LYS A 150 -3.30 11.87 -4.84
CA LYS A 150 -3.31 10.53 -4.23
C LYS A 150 -1.87 10.01 -4.07
N LEU A 151 -1.45 9.85 -2.82
CA LEU A 151 -0.12 9.37 -2.44
C LEU A 151 -0.23 8.02 -1.74
N LEU A 152 0.72 7.11 -1.97
CA LEU A 152 0.87 5.87 -1.21
C LEU A 152 1.48 6.17 0.16
#